data_AF-A0A3C0Z3J2-F1
#
_entry.id   AF-A0A3C0Z3J2-F1
#
_cell.length_a   1.000
_cell.length_b   1.000
_cell.length_c   1.000
_cell.angle_alpha   90.00
_cell.angle_beta   90.00
_cell.angle_gamma   90.00
#
_symmetry.space_group_name_H-M   'P 1'
#
loop_
_entity.id
_entity.type
_entity.pdbx_description
1 polymer ?
#
loop_
_entity_poly.entity_id
_entity_poly.type
_entity_poly.pdbx_seq_one_letter_code
_entity_poly.pdbx_strand_id
1 'polypeptide(L)' 'YTSGTTGRPKGVQYSARGAYLNALGEILESGVNPRSKYLWTLPMF' A
#
# COMPACT_ATOMS: atom_id res chain seq x y z
N TYR A 1 11.25 -3.18 -1.92
CA TYR A 1 12.37 -3.33 -0.94
C TYR A 1 12.33 -2.14 0.02
N THR A 2 13.01 -2.16 1.17
CA THR A 2 13.09 -0.98 2.06
C THR A 2 14.17 0.02 1.61
N SER A 3 14.10 1.26 2.09
CA SER A 3 14.96 2.38 1.65
C SER A 3 16.46 2.21 1.94
N GLY A 4 16.85 1.32 2.84
CA GLY A 4 18.26 1.11 3.18
C GLY A 4 18.92 2.26 3.94
N THR A 5 18.16 3.12 4.63
CA THR A 5 18.72 4.22 5.43
C THR A 5 19.69 3.76 6.52
N THR A 6 19.60 2.50 6.94
CA THR A 6 20.47 1.85 7.94
C THR A 6 21.33 0.72 7.35
N GLY A 7 21.54 0.68 6.04
CA GLY A 7 22.40 -0.31 5.36
C GLY A 7 21.76 -0.90 4.10
N ARG A 8 22.08 -2.17 3.80
CA ARG A 8 21.56 -2.82 2.58
C ARG A 8 20.02 -2.92 2.63
N PRO A 9 19.31 -2.53 1.55
CA PRO A 9 17.86 -2.71 1.41
C PRO A 9 17.40 -4.13 1.74
N LYS A 10 16.30 -4.25 2.48
CA LYS A 10 15.72 -5.54 2.87
C LYS A 10 14.49 -5.84 2.01
N GLY A 11 14.34 -7.10 1.60
CA GLY A 11 13.14 -7.56 0.91
C GLY A 11 11.97 -7.63 1.88
N VAL A 12 10.84 -7.01 1.50
CA VAL A 12 9.57 -7.13 2.25
C VAL A 12 8.67 -8.05 1.44
N GLN A 13 8.17 -9.11 2.09
CA GLN A 13 7.26 -10.07 1.45
C GLN A 13 5.82 -9.75 1.84
N TYR A 14 4.96 -9.63 0.83
CA TYR A 14 3.52 -9.49 1.01
C TYR A 14 2.81 -10.75 0.53
N SER A 15 1.78 -11.17 1.26
CA SER A 15 0.82 -12.15 0.76
C SER A 15 -0.32 -11.45 0.03
N ALA A 16 -0.92 -12.11 -0.96
CA ALA A 16 -2.10 -11.58 -1.65
C ALA A 16 -3.24 -11.25 -0.66
N ARG A 17 -3.44 -12.12 0.35
CA ARG A 17 -4.42 -11.90 1.42
C ARG A 17 -4.11 -10.65 2.24
N GLY A 18 -2.85 -10.44 2.61
CA GLY A 18 -2.44 -9.26 3.39
C GLY A 18 -2.69 -7.95 2.64
N ALA A 19 -2.34 -7.91 1.35
CA ALA A 19 -2.60 -6.75 0.49
C ALA A 19 -4.11 -6.47 0.35
N TYR A 20 -4.92 -7.53 0.15
CA TYR A 20 -6.38 -7.41 0.07
C TYR A 20 -7.01 -6.83 1.35
N LEU A 21 -6.60 -7.35 2.52
CA LEU A 21 -7.13 -6.87 3.80
C LEU A 21 -6.72 -5.42 4.09
N ASN A 22 -5.50 -5.01 3.71
CA ASN A 22 -5.06 -3.63 3.84
C ASN A 22 -5.91 -2.68 2.96
N ALA A 23 -6.16 -3.04 1.71
CA ALA A 23 -7.00 -2.25 0.81
C ALA A 23 -8.44 -2.11 1.32
N LEU A 24 -9.02 -3.19 1.87
CA LEU A 24 -10.35 -3.12 2.50
C LEU A 24 -10.36 -2.19 3.72
N GLY A 25 -9.35 -2.26 4.58
CA GLY A 25 -9.23 -1.37 5.73
C GLY A 25 -9.18 0.10 5.33
N GLU A 26 -8.37 0.42 4.31
CA GLU A 26 -8.24 1.79 3.79
C GLU A 26 -9.57 2.31 3.21
N ILE A 27 -10.29 1.46 2.45
CA ILE A 27 -11.60 1.85 1.88
C ILE A 27 -12.61 2.17 2.99
N LEU A 28 -12.63 1.37 4.07
CA LEU A 28 -13.54 1.57 5.20
C LEU A 28 -13.20 2.84 5.99
N GLU A 29 -11.92 3.03 6.32
CA GLU A 29 -11.46 4.18 7.10
C GLU A 29 -11.64 5.50 6.36
N SER A 30 -11.31 5.53 5.06
CA SER A 30 -11.38 6.74 4.23
C SER A 30 -12.76 7.01 3.62
N GLY A 31 -13.73 6.10 3.81
CA GLY A 31 -15.09 6.23 3.26
C GLY A 31 -15.14 6.21 1.72
N VAL A 32 -14.22 5.51 1.08
CA VAL A 32 -14.18 5.38 -0.38
C VAL A 32 -15.44 4.69 -0.87
N ASN A 33 -16.08 5.30 -1.88
CA ASN A 33 -17.31 4.81 -2.47
C ASN A 33 -17.18 4.73 -4.01
N PRO A 34 -18.18 4.17 -4.72
CA PRO A 34 -18.09 4.00 -6.18
C PRO A 34 -17.91 5.29 -7.00
N ARG A 35 -18.18 6.46 -6.42
CA ARG A 35 -17.97 7.77 -7.06
C ARG A 35 -16.60 8.38 -6.75
N SER A 36 -15.84 7.84 -5.81
CA SER A 36 -14.51 8.34 -5.44
C SER A 36 -13.50 8.16 -6.59
N LYS A 37 -12.55 9.09 -6.68
CA LYS A 37 -11.39 9.02 -7.59
C LYS A 37 -10.12 9.13 -6.74
N TYR A 38 -9.23 8.17 -6.88
CA TYR A 38 -7.97 8.12 -6.14
C TYR A 38 -6.80 8.42 -7.08
N LEU A 39 -6.09 9.52 -6.83
CA LEU A 39 -4.92 9.92 -7.61
C LEU A 39 -3.65 9.54 -6.86
N TRP A 40 -2.84 8.67 -7.47
CA TRP A 40 -1.54 8.29 -6.94
C TRP A 40 -0.45 9.14 -7.59
N THR A 41 0.29 9.90 -6.79
CA THR A 41 1.37 10.80 -7.26
C THR A 41 2.77 10.30 -6.92
N LEU A 42 2.87 9.20 -6.18
CA LEU A 42 4.12 8.65 -5.69
C LEU A 42 4.65 7.54 -6.63
N PRO A 43 5.95 7.22 -6.59
CA PRO A 43 6.46 6.07 -7.32
C PRO A 43 5.95 4.73 -6.76
N MET A 44 5.87 3.67 -7.59
CA MET A 44 5.35 2.34 -7.22
C MET A 44 6.45 1.27 -7.01
N PHE A 45 7.67 1.69 -6.64
CA PHE A 45 8.85 0.81 -6.50
C PHE A 45 9.26 0.57 -5.03
#